data_AF-A0A842S0J5-F1
#
_entry.id   AF-A0A842S0J5-F1
#
_cell.length_a   1.000
_cell.length_b   1.000
_cell.length_c   1.000
_cell.angle_alpha   90.00
_cell.angle_beta   90.00
_cell.angle_gamma   90.00
#
_symmetry.space_group_name_H-M   'P 1'
#
loop_
_entity.id
_entity.type
_entity.pdbx_description
1 polymer ?
#
loop_
_entity_poly.entity_id
_entity_poly.type
_entity_poly.pdbx_seq_one_letter_code
_entity_poly.pdbx_strand_id
1 'polypeptide(L)'
;MILTLIPGGIEIEHENNWVPIYSWNLLIATYLLISVFILAPSIYLSIKLFHYFEDKILKVKFVYFIIGVFLLYLALYGAILYNTWQDNSLRSIWPIFSMIFLLSSSLLIYYGIGQDL
;
A
#
# COMPACT_ATOMS: atom_id res chain seq x y z
N MET A 1 12.88 11.34 -0.98
CA MET A 1 14.15 11.94 -1.47
C MET A 1 15.23 10.91 -1.80
N ILE A 2 15.28 9.73 -1.16
CA ILE A 2 16.28 8.68 -1.50
C ILE A 2 15.93 7.96 -2.83
N LEU A 3 14.65 7.70 -3.09
CA LEU A 3 14.19 6.98 -4.29
C LEU A 3 14.45 7.74 -5.61
N THR A 4 14.53 9.07 -5.57
CA THR A 4 14.81 9.91 -6.76
C THR A 4 16.29 9.92 -7.15
N LEU A 5 17.16 9.28 -6.37
CA LEU A 5 18.60 9.19 -6.64
C LEU A 5 18.96 7.97 -7.51
N ILE A 6 18.00 7.11 -7.83
CA ILE A 6 18.21 5.96 -8.72
C ILE A 6 18.32 6.50 -10.16
N PRO A 7 19.50 6.39 -10.80
CA PRO A 7 19.67 6.89 -12.17
C PRO A 7 18.80 6.09 -13.13
N GLY A 8 18.08 6.78 -14.03
CA GLY A 8 17.05 6.15 -14.88
C GLY A 8 15.84 5.60 -14.10
N GLY A 9 15.60 6.11 -12.89
CA GLY A 9 14.46 5.72 -12.07
C GLY A 9 13.13 6.21 -12.65
N ILE A 10 13.11 7.46 -13.09
CA ILE A 10 11.94 8.14 -13.65
C ILE A 10 12.38 8.79 -14.97
N GLU A 11 11.74 8.40 -16.05
CA GLU A 11 11.94 8.98 -17.39
C GLU A 11 10.69 9.74 -17.80
N ILE A 12 10.85 10.98 -18.24
CA ILE A 12 9.76 11.83 -18.73
C ILE A 12 10.08 12.15 -20.18
N GLU A 13 9.35 11.52 -21.09
CA GLU A 13 9.51 11.72 -22.53
C GLU A 13 8.34 12.51 -23.11
N HIS A 14 8.65 13.44 -24.02
CA HIS A 14 7.65 14.24 -24.72
C HIS A 14 6.71 13.35 -25.57
N GLU A 15 7.23 12.26 -26.12
CA GLU A 15 6.48 11.31 -26.95
C GLU A 15 5.38 10.57 -26.16
N ASN A 16 5.51 10.50 -24.82
CA ASN A 16 4.58 9.79 -23.94
C ASN A 16 3.56 10.71 -23.27
N ASN A 17 3.21 11.85 -23.88
CA ASN A 17 2.30 12.86 -23.32
C ASN A 17 2.68 13.33 -21.91
N TRP A 18 3.98 13.42 -21.61
CA TRP A 18 4.50 13.81 -20.29
C TRP A 18 4.13 12.87 -19.14
N VAL A 19 3.70 11.64 -19.45
CA VAL A 19 3.42 10.62 -18.43
C VAL A 19 4.75 10.02 -17.96
N PRO A 20 5.10 10.14 -16.67
CA PRO A 20 6.35 9.58 -16.16
C PRO A 20 6.37 8.06 -16.28
N ILE A 21 7.47 7.53 -16.82
CA ILE A 21 7.77 6.11 -16.91
C ILE A 21 8.66 5.76 -15.73
N TYR A 22 8.20 4.85 -14.87
CA TYR A 22 8.97 4.38 -13.73
C TYR A 22 9.69 3.10 -14.12
N SER A 23 10.98 3.00 -13.81
CA SER A 23 11.75 1.81 -14.13
C SER A 23 11.50 0.68 -13.12
N TRP A 24 11.68 -0.57 -13.57
CA TRP A 24 11.55 -1.74 -12.71
C TRP A 24 12.53 -1.73 -11.52
N ASN A 25 13.71 -1.15 -11.70
CA ASN A 25 14.69 -0.97 -10.62
C ASN A 25 14.14 -0.06 -9.51
N LEU A 26 13.46 1.02 -9.89
CA LEU A 26 12.80 1.91 -8.95
C LEU A 26 11.64 1.21 -8.22
N LEU A 27 10.85 0.39 -8.92
CA LEU A 27 9.79 -0.41 -8.30
C LEU A 27 10.36 -1.36 -7.24
N ILE A 28 11.38 -2.14 -7.58
CA ILE A 28 12.00 -3.12 -6.67
C ILE A 28 12.58 -2.42 -5.45
N ALA A 29 13.32 -1.33 -5.65
CA ALA A 29 13.88 -0.54 -4.55
C ALA A 29 12.78 0.04 -3.64
N THR A 30 11.70 0.54 -4.23
CA THR A 30 10.56 1.08 -3.49
C THR A 30 9.86 -0.01 -2.68
N TYR A 31 9.64 -1.19 -3.27
CA TYR A 31 9.05 -2.34 -2.57
C TYR A 31 9.92 -2.80 -1.42
N LEU A 32 11.24 -2.90 -1.61
CA LEU A 32 12.16 -3.28 -0.53
C LEU A 32 12.10 -2.27 0.61
N LEU A 33 12.13 -0.96 0.29
CA LEU A 33 12.09 0.09 1.30
C LEU A 33 10.78 0.05 2.09
N ILE A 34 9.62 0.02 1.40
CA ILE A 34 8.31 -0.05 2.07
C ILE A 34 8.20 -1.34 2.88
N SER A 35 8.64 -2.48 2.34
CA SER A 35 8.55 -3.76 3.04
C SER A 35 9.36 -3.77 4.34
N VAL A 36 10.61 -3.28 4.28
CA VAL A 36 11.55 -3.33 5.41
C VAL A 36 11.25 -2.27 6.45
N PHE A 37 10.94 -1.04 6.04
CA PHE A 37 10.81 0.09 6.95
C PHE A 37 9.37 0.41 7.39
N ILE A 38 8.37 -0.10 6.66
CA ILE A 38 6.96 0.20 6.94
C ILE A 38 6.20 -1.09 7.25
N LEU A 39 6.15 -2.03 6.31
CA LEU A 39 5.32 -3.23 6.44
C LEU A 39 5.79 -4.15 7.57
N ALA A 40 7.08 -4.50 7.60
CA ALA A 40 7.62 -5.40 8.61
C ALA A 40 7.50 -4.83 10.04
N PRO A 41 7.84 -3.56 10.33
CA PRO A 41 7.60 -2.95 11.63
C PRO A 41 6.11 -2.89 11.99
N SER A 42 5.24 -2.58 11.01
CA SER A 42 3.79 -2.53 11.23
C SER A 42 3.24 -3.91 11.62
N ILE A 43 3.63 -4.97 10.92
CA ILE A 43 3.24 -6.35 11.24
C ILE A 43 3.76 -6.75 12.62
N TYR A 44 5.04 -6.49 12.91
CA TYR A 44 5.64 -6.80 14.22
C TYR A 44 4.87 -6.13 15.37
N LEU A 45 4.61 -4.83 15.25
CA LEU A 45 3.87 -4.07 16.25
C LEU A 45 2.42 -4.54 16.36
N SER A 46 1.77 -4.85 15.23
CA SER A 46 0.39 -5.35 15.21
C SER A 46 0.27 -6.70 15.93
N ILE A 47 1.19 -7.63 15.67
CA ILE A 47 1.22 -8.93 16.36
C ILE A 47 1.46 -8.72 17.86
N LYS A 48 2.40 -7.85 18.23
CA LYS A 48 2.68 -7.55 19.65
C LYS A 48 1.46 -6.95 20.35
N LEU A 49 0.76 -6.01 19.71
CA LEU A 49 -0.41 -5.35 20.27
C LEU A 49 -1.59 -6.33 20.41
N PHE A 50 -1.79 -7.19 19.41
CA PHE A 50 -2.83 -8.22 19.45
C PHE A 50 -2.69 -9.14 20.67
N HIS A 51 -1.46 -9.51 21.04
CA HIS A 51 -1.20 -10.32 22.23
C HIS A 51 -1.32 -9.54 23.55
N TYR A 52 -1.16 -8.21 23.51
CA TYR A 52 -1.29 -7.36 24.68
C TYR A 52 -2.75 -7.13 25.10
N PHE A 53 -3.68 -7.16 24.15
CA PHE A 53 -5.09 -7.04 24.50
C PHE A 53 -5.56 -8.23 25.34
N GLU A 54 -6.32 -7.97 26.40
CA GLU A 54 -6.99 -9.01 27.19
C GLU A 54 -8.45 -9.16 26.74
N ASP A 55 -9.09 -8.04 26.40
CA ASP A 55 -10.48 -7.98 25.95
C ASP A 55 -10.66 -8.66 24.57
N LYS A 56 -11.58 -9.62 24.51
CA LYS A 56 -11.91 -10.38 23.29
C LYS A 56 -12.57 -9.52 22.21
N ILE A 57 -13.43 -8.58 22.59
CA ILE A 57 -14.10 -7.65 21.68
C ILE A 57 -13.06 -6.76 21.04
N LEU A 58 -12.14 -6.22 21.84
CA LEU A 58 -11.06 -5.37 21.35
C LEU A 58 -10.13 -6.11 20.39
N LYS A 59 -9.83 -7.39 20.65
CA LYS A 59 -9.06 -8.24 19.71
C LYS A 59 -9.75 -8.39 18.36
N VAL A 60 -11.05 -8.66 18.35
CA VAL A 60 -11.82 -8.83 17.10
C VAL A 60 -11.83 -7.52 16.30
N LYS A 61 -12.11 -6.41 16.98
CA LYS A 61 -12.02 -5.04 16.45
C LYS A 61 -10.64 -4.73 15.85
N PHE A 62 -9.58 -5.10 16.56
CA PHE A 62 -8.20 -4.95 16.11
C PHE A 62 -7.88 -5.77 14.86
N VAL A 63 -8.43 -6.98 14.72
CA VAL A 63 -8.26 -7.81 13.51
C VAL A 63 -8.87 -7.12 12.29
N TYR A 64 -10.07 -6.54 12.41
CA TYR A 64 -10.67 -5.74 11.33
C TYR A 64 -9.77 -4.57 10.93
N PHE A 65 -9.21 -3.86 11.91
CA PHE A 65 -8.25 -2.80 11.66
C PHE A 65 -7.00 -3.30 10.91
N ILE A 66 -6.39 -4.43 11.33
CA ILE A 66 -5.23 -5.02 10.64
C ILE A 66 -5.58 -5.37 9.19
N ILE A 67 -6.75 -5.99 8.95
CA ILE A 67 -7.19 -6.32 7.59
C ILE A 67 -7.35 -5.05 6.75
N GLY A 68 -7.92 -3.99 7.32
CA GLY A 68 -8.03 -2.70 6.65
C GLY A 68 -6.66 -2.12 6.28
N VAL A 69 -5.72 -2.07 7.22
CA VAL A 69 -4.33 -1.64 6.98
C VAL A 69 -3.65 -2.51 5.91
N PHE A 70 -3.91 -3.82 5.89
CA PHE A 70 -3.38 -4.71 4.86
C PHE A 70 -3.92 -4.39 3.47
N LEU A 71 -5.22 -4.10 3.34
CA LEU A 71 -5.81 -3.65 2.08
C LEU A 71 -5.23 -2.30 1.62
N LEU A 72 -4.93 -1.40 2.55
CA LEU A 72 -4.24 -0.15 2.26
C LEU A 72 -2.85 -0.41 1.66
N TYR A 73 -2.09 -1.35 2.22
CA TYR A 73 -0.81 -1.75 1.66
C TYR A 73 -0.97 -2.37 0.27
N LEU A 74 -1.94 -3.27 0.05
CA LEU A 74 -2.19 -3.80 -1.29
C LEU A 74 -2.48 -2.70 -2.32
N ALA A 75 -3.29 -1.71 -1.96
CA ALA A 75 -3.55 -0.54 -2.80
C ALA A 75 -2.28 0.26 -3.08
N LEU A 76 -1.41 0.46 -2.08
CA LEU A 76 -0.15 1.17 -2.26
C LEU A 76 0.81 0.43 -3.20
N TYR A 77 1.02 -0.87 -2.99
CA TYR A 77 1.91 -1.68 -3.82
C TYR A 77 1.41 -1.72 -5.27
N GLY A 78 0.12 -2.01 -5.48
CA GLY A 78 -0.38 -2.04 -6.84
C GLY A 78 -0.44 -0.67 -7.51
N ALA A 79 -0.55 0.44 -6.76
CA ALA A 79 -0.41 1.78 -7.35
C ALA A 79 1.02 2.03 -7.87
N ILE A 80 2.04 1.59 -7.15
CA ILE A 80 3.44 1.66 -7.63
C ILE A 80 3.62 0.75 -8.85
N LEU A 81 3.02 -0.45 -8.83
CA LEU A 81 3.01 -1.36 -9.98
C LEU A 81 2.34 -0.72 -11.19
N TYR A 82 1.18 -0.09 -11.02
CA TYR A 82 0.43 0.60 -12.08
C TYR A 82 1.25 1.68 -12.77
N ASN A 83 2.07 2.41 -12.01
CA ASN A 83 2.95 3.45 -12.54
C ASN A 83 4.14 2.88 -13.33
N THR A 84 4.61 1.68 -12.97
CA THR A 84 5.78 1.03 -13.58
C THR A 84 5.38 0.15 -14.78
N TRP A 85 4.34 -0.65 -14.59
CA TRP A 85 3.84 -1.61 -15.56
C TRP A 85 2.79 -0.92 -16.45
N GLN A 86 3.27 -0.37 -17.56
CA GLN A 86 2.46 0.39 -18.52
C GLN A 86 1.55 -0.46 -19.43
N ASP A 87 1.15 -1.65 -18.97
CA ASP A 87 0.27 -2.53 -19.74
C ASP A 87 -1.18 -2.03 -19.76
N ASN A 88 -1.83 -2.09 -20.93
CA ASN A 88 -3.21 -1.62 -21.10
C ASN A 88 -4.23 -2.36 -20.23
N SER A 89 -3.98 -3.63 -19.92
CA SER A 89 -4.87 -4.45 -19.10
C SER A 89 -4.85 -3.96 -17.65
N LEU A 90 -3.65 -3.77 -17.09
CA LEU A 90 -3.48 -3.24 -15.74
C LEU A 90 -4.04 -1.82 -15.63
N ARG A 91 -3.83 -0.98 -16.67
CA ARG A 91 -4.32 0.39 -16.69
C ARG A 91 -5.83 0.51 -16.60
N SER A 92 -6.54 -0.43 -17.22
CA SER A 92 -8.01 -0.44 -17.26
C SER A 92 -8.62 -1.02 -15.99
N ILE A 93 -7.96 -2.03 -15.41
CA ILE A 93 -8.48 -2.80 -14.29
C ILE A 93 -8.13 -2.17 -12.94
N TRP A 94 -6.91 -1.66 -12.79
CA TRP A 94 -6.39 -1.18 -11.51
C TRP A 94 -7.23 -0.07 -10.85
N PRO A 95 -7.78 0.93 -11.56
CA PRO A 95 -8.60 1.96 -10.92
C PRO A 95 -9.79 1.37 -10.15
N ILE A 96 -10.46 0.35 -10.71
CA ILE A 96 -11.60 -0.32 -10.08
C ILE A 96 -11.15 -1.05 -8.81
N PHE A 97 -10.08 -1.85 -8.90
CA PHE A 97 -9.54 -2.57 -7.74
C PHE A 97 -9.04 -1.61 -6.66
N SER A 98 -8.35 -0.54 -7.04
CA SER A 98 -7.85 0.47 -6.11
C SER A 98 -8.99 1.14 -5.34
N MET A 99 -10.10 1.46 -6.02
CA MET A 99 -11.28 2.03 -5.38
C MET A 99 -11.90 1.05 -4.37
N ILE A 100 -12.04 -0.23 -4.74
CA ILE A 100 -12.55 -1.27 -3.84
C ILE A 100 -11.64 -1.41 -2.62
N PHE A 101 -10.33 -1.53 -2.81
CA PHE A 101 -9.37 -1.66 -1.72
C PHE A 101 -9.37 -0.45 -0.79
N LEU A 102 -9.38 0.77 -1.33
CA LEU A 102 -9.38 2.00 -0.53
C LEU A 102 -10.67 2.16 0.28
N LEU A 103 -11.84 1.89 -0.33
CA LEU A 103 -13.12 1.98 0.37
C LEU A 103 -13.24 0.92 1.46
N SER A 104 -12.94 -0.35 1.14
CA SER A 104 -12.96 -1.45 2.11
C SER A 104 -11.95 -1.22 3.23
N SER A 105 -10.73 -0.78 2.90
CA SER A 105 -9.70 -0.39 3.88
C SER A 105 -10.22 0.68 4.84
N SER A 106 -10.77 1.76 4.30
CA SER A 106 -11.24 2.90 5.11
C SER A 106 -12.35 2.48 6.07
N LEU A 107 -13.32 1.70 5.60
CA LEU A 107 -14.41 1.19 6.44
C LEU A 107 -13.90 0.26 7.54
N LEU A 108 -13.00 -0.67 7.21
CA LEU A 108 -12.44 -1.62 8.17
C LEU A 108 -11.59 -0.94 9.24
N ILE A 109 -10.81 0.09 8.86
CA ILE A 109 -10.03 0.88 9.81
C ILE A 109 -10.96 1.68 10.74
N TYR A 110 -11.99 2.31 10.18
CA TYR A 110 -12.96 3.11 10.94
C TYR A 110 -13.75 2.25 11.93
N TYR A 111 -14.40 1.17 11.47
CA TYR A 111 -15.18 0.29 12.35
C TYR A 111 -14.33 -0.62 13.23
N GLY A 112 -13.07 -0.84 12.87
CA GLY A 112 -12.12 -1.62 13.67
C GLY A 112 -11.75 -0.90 14.95
N ILE A 113 -11.18 0.31 14.84
CA ILE A 113 -10.70 1.08 16.01
C ILE A 113 -11.11 2.55 15.93
N GLY A 114 -11.18 3.11 14.72
CA GLY A 114 -11.37 4.55 14.53
C GLY A 114 -12.66 5.13 15.10
N GLN A 115 -13.72 4.34 15.23
CA GLN A 115 -14.99 4.76 15.80
C GLN A 115 -14.94 4.98 17.32
N ASP A 116 -14.05 4.27 18.02
CA ASP A 116 -13.94 4.31 19.48
C ASP A 116 -12.81 5.24 20.00
N LEU A 117 -12.10 5.91 19.09
CA LEU A 117 -11.11 6.96 19.39
C LEU A 117 -11.79 8.31 19.60
#